data_AF-A0A3D4T7Z6-F1
#
_entry.id   AF-A0A3D4T7Z6-F1
#
_cell.length_a   1.000
_cell.length_b   1.000
_cell.length_c   1.000
_cell.angle_alpha   90.00
_cell.angle_beta   90.00
_cell.angle_gamma   90.00
#
_symmetry.space_group_name_H-M   'P 1'
#
loop_
_entity.id
_entity.type
_entity.pdbx_description
1 polymer ?
#
loop_
_entity_poly.entity_id
_entity_poly.type
_entity_poly.pdbx_seq_one_letter_code
_entity_poly.pdbx_strand_id
1 'polypeptide(L)'
;MLYKKNSEEILSEDLFKNPTSEYRGTPFWAWNSYLEKSELERQIDLFKEMGFGGFHMHVRTGLKNKYLSEEYMQLIKGCVDKAKSEKMLAWLYDEDRWPSGAAGGLVTKDEQYRARCLLMTAEPCSLDEAEKADVIDSRAEGGRNGRGYLIACYDVRLDGDGYLADYKRIGENEDAEGVKWYAYLKIHAPSPWYNNQTYVNTLDKKAIERFIEVTHERYAETVGDEFGSTVPSIF
;
A
#
# COMPACT_ATOMS: atom_id res chain seq x y z
N MET A 1 18.69 -1.08 -16.07
CA MET A 1 18.49 0.36 -16.41
C MET A 1 17.45 0.42 -17.52
N LEU A 2 16.32 1.08 -17.28
CA LEU A 2 15.18 1.13 -18.22
C LEU A 2 15.54 1.84 -19.54
N TYR A 3 16.11 3.04 -19.44
CA TYR A 3 16.52 3.85 -20.59
C TYR A 3 17.97 3.55 -20.97
N LYS A 4 18.19 2.50 -21.77
CA LYS A 4 19.54 2.06 -22.17
C LYS A 4 20.35 3.10 -22.95
N LYS A 5 19.67 4.07 -23.55
CA LYS A 5 20.26 5.11 -24.42
C LYS A 5 20.33 6.49 -23.76
N ASN A 6 20.09 6.59 -22.46
CA ASN A 6 20.08 7.88 -21.76
C ASN A 6 21.44 8.59 -21.71
N SER A 7 22.53 7.87 -21.99
CA SER A 7 23.88 8.40 -22.08
C SER A 7 24.31 8.77 -23.49
N GLU A 8 23.47 8.55 -24.51
CA GLU A 8 23.76 8.97 -25.89
C GLU A 8 23.63 10.50 -25.99
N GLU A 9 24.64 11.18 -26.55
CA GLU A 9 24.62 12.64 -26.73
C GLU A 9 23.53 13.10 -27.73
N ILE A 10 23.19 12.23 -28.68
CA ILE A 10 22.23 12.52 -29.76
C ILE A 10 21.26 11.35 -29.87
N LEU A 11 19.96 11.65 -29.81
CA LEU A 11 18.90 10.69 -30.08
C LEU A 11 18.85 10.38 -31.58
N SER A 12 18.88 9.09 -31.96
CA SER A 12 18.79 8.73 -33.37
C SER A 12 17.43 9.13 -33.98
N GLU A 13 17.44 9.63 -35.22
CA GLU A 13 16.23 10.04 -35.93
C GLU A 13 15.22 8.89 -36.07
N ASP A 14 15.72 7.67 -36.27
CA ASP A 14 14.88 6.46 -36.33
C ASP A 14 14.17 6.17 -35.01
N LEU A 15 14.84 6.34 -33.87
CA LEU A 15 14.24 6.15 -32.55
C LEU A 15 13.24 7.26 -32.24
N PHE A 16 13.52 8.49 -32.67
CA PHE A 16 12.58 9.59 -32.53
C PHE A 16 11.28 9.35 -33.33
N LYS A 17 11.40 8.87 -34.58
CA LYS A 17 10.25 8.53 -35.43
C LYS A 17 9.51 7.29 -34.93
N ASN A 18 10.22 6.31 -34.38
CA ASN A 18 9.70 5.02 -33.93
C ASN A 18 10.18 4.71 -32.50
N PRO A 19 9.63 5.37 -31.46
CA PRO A 19 10.07 5.16 -30.09
C PRO A 19 9.87 3.70 -29.67
N THR A 20 10.86 3.13 -29.00
CA THR A 20 10.77 1.83 -28.33
C THR A 20 9.90 1.93 -27.06
N SER A 21 9.52 0.79 -26.51
CA SER A 21 8.51 0.66 -25.46
C SER A 21 8.82 1.45 -24.19
N GLU A 22 10.09 1.60 -23.83
CA GLU A 22 10.51 2.39 -22.67
C GLU A 22 10.19 3.89 -22.80
N TYR A 23 9.98 4.40 -24.02
CA TYR A 23 9.63 5.80 -24.29
C TYR A 23 8.13 6.03 -24.52
N ARG A 24 7.30 4.99 -24.36
CA ARG A 24 5.85 5.05 -24.59
C ARG A 24 5.09 5.00 -23.28
N GLY A 25 3.84 5.47 -23.30
CA GLY A 25 2.97 5.43 -22.14
C GLY A 25 2.68 4.02 -21.66
N THR A 26 2.55 3.87 -20.34
CA THR A 26 2.27 2.60 -19.64
C THR A 26 1.14 2.84 -18.65
N PRO A 27 -0.13 2.80 -19.08
CA PRO A 27 -1.26 3.19 -18.23
C PRO A 27 -1.46 2.24 -17.04
N PHE A 28 -2.10 2.75 -15.99
CA PHE A 28 -2.68 1.88 -14.97
C PHE A 28 -3.83 1.07 -15.58
N TRP A 29 -3.65 -0.24 -15.58
CA TRP A 29 -4.63 -1.20 -16.05
C TRP A 29 -5.38 -1.77 -14.87
N ALA A 30 -6.63 -1.33 -14.72
CA ALA A 30 -7.50 -1.73 -13.62
C ALA A 30 -7.86 -3.23 -13.71
N TRP A 31 -7.31 -4.02 -12.80
CA TRP A 31 -7.70 -5.41 -12.57
C TRP A 31 -8.82 -5.46 -11.53
N ASN A 32 -10.03 -5.73 -12.00
CA ASN A 32 -11.25 -5.87 -11.21
C ASN A 32 -12.11 -7.00 -11.79
N SER A 33 -13.17 -7.40 -11.08
CA SER A 33 -13.97 -8.58 -11.41
C SER A 33 -13.15 -9.88 -11.36
N TYR A 34 -13.68 -10.94 -11.95
CA TYR A 34 -12.95 -12.17 -12.21
C TYR A 34 -12.11 -11.98 -13.47
N LEU A 35 -10.81 -12.19 -13.33
CA LEU A 35 -9.83 -12.08 -14.39
C LEU A 35 -9.69 -13.40 -15.12
N GLU A 36 -9.69 -13.34 -16.44
CA GLU A 36 -9.54 -14.50 -17.33
C GLU A 36 -8.37 -14.26 -18.27
N LYS A 37 -7.47 -15.24 -18.41
CA LYS A 37 -6.24 -15.11 -19.20
C LYS A 37 -6.50 -14.62 -20.63
N SER A 38 -7.51 -15.16 -21.31
CA SER A 38 -7.87 -14.79 -22.68
C SER A 38 -8.28 -13.33 -22.82
N GLU A 39 -9.02 -12.80 -21.84
CA GLU A 39 -9.43 -11.40 -21.83
C GLU A 39 -8.24 -10.48 -21.51
N LEU A 40 -7.37 -10.89 -20.58
CA LEU A 40 -6.13 -10.17 -20.29
C LEU A 40 -5.24 -10.07 -21.55
N GLU A 41 -5.03 -11.18 -22.26
CA GLU A 41 -4.24 -11.20 -23.51
C GLU A 41 -4.87 -10.32 -24.59
N ARG A 42 -6.20 -10.37 -24.77
CA ARG A 42 -6.93 -9.51 -25.71
C ARG A 42 -6.77 -8.03 -25.38
N GLN A 43 -6.79 -7.66 -24.09
CA GLN A 43 -6.57 -6.27 -23.67
C GLN A 43 -5.13 -5.80 -23.92
N ILE A 44 -4.14 -6.69 -23.77
CA ILE A 44 -2.74 -6.39 -24.12
C ILE A 44 -2.60 -6.14 -25.63
N ASP A 45 -3.26 -6.94 -26.48
CA ASP A 45 -3.29 -6.71 -27.93
C ASP A 45 -3.83 -5.31 -28.26
N LEU A 46 -4.91 -4.88 -27.58
CA LEU A 46 -5.47 -3.54 -27.75
C LEU A 46 -4.52 -2.43 -27.26
N PHE A 47 -3.81 -2.64 -26.14
CA PHE A 47 -2.82 -1.66 -25.67
C PHE A 47 -1.71 -1.46 -26.69
N LYS A 48 -1.27 -2.54 -27.33
CA LYS A 48 -0.28 -2.49 -28.40
C LYS A 48 -0.80 -1.76 -29.64
N GLU A 49 -2.02 -2.04 -30.08
CA GLU A 49 -2.67 -1.36 -31.20
C GLU A 49 -2.77 0.16 -30.95
N MET A 50 -3.09 0.55 -29.72
CA MET A 50 -3.12 1.96 -29.30
C MET A 50 -1.73 2.61 -29.20
N GLY A 51 -0.65 1.83 -29.33
CA GLY A 51 0.72 2.32 -29.32
C GLY A 51 1.32 2.51 -27.94
N PHE A 52 0.76 1.91 -26.89
CA PHE A 52 1.36 1.89 -25.55
C PHE A 52 2.62 1.03 -25.52
N GLY A 53 3.56 1.39 -24.63
CA GLY A 53 4.80 0.64 -24.42
C GLY A 53 4.64 -0.51 -23.44
N GLY A 54 3.54 -0.56 -22.71
CA GLY A 54 3.32 -1.49 -21.62
C GLY A 54 2.09 -1.11 -20.80
N PHE A 55 2.02 -1.66 -19.60
CA PHE A 55 0.86 -1.50 -18.70
C PHE A 55 1.27 -1.77 -17.25
N HIS A 56 0.58 -1.14 -16.29
CA HIS A 56 0.68 -1.46 -14.87
C HIS A 56 -0.50 -2.32 -14.43
N MET A 57 -0.25 -3.58 -14.09
CA MET A 57 -1.28 -4.53 -13.62
C MET A 57 -1.72 -4.13 -12.22
N HIS A 58 -2.76 -3.31 -12.13
CA HIS A 58 -3.15 -2.66 -10.87
C HIS A 58 -4.50 -3.16 -10.39
N VAL A 59 -4.49 -3.88 -9.27
CA VAL A 59 -5.72 -4.34 -8.61
C VAL A 59 -6.58 -3.14 -8.21
N ARG A 60 -7.89 -3.23 -8.49
CA ARG A 60 -8.90 -2.25 -8.09
C ARG A 60 -10.04 -2.95 -7.34
N THR A 61 -10.90 -2.13 -6.72
CA THR A 61 -12.07 -2.61 -6.00
C THR A 61 -12.91 -3.54 -6.87
N GLY A 62 -13.27 -4.70 -6.30
CA GLY A 62 -14.10 -5.69 -6.98
C GLY A 62 -13.32 -6.83 -7.66
N LEU A 63 -12.00 -6.94 -7.48
CA LEU A 63 -11.25 -8.13 -7.85
C LEU A 63 -11.86 -9.38 -7.17
N LYS A 64 -12.12 -10.42 -7.95
CA LYS A 64 -12.71 -11.68 -7.48
C LYS A 64 -11.69 -12.81 -7.34
N ASN A 65 -10.64 -12.84 -8.16
CA ASN A 65 -9.53 -13.78 -7.96
C ASN A 65 -8.85 -13.43 -6.64
N LYS A 66 -8.45 -14.46 -5.89
CA LYS A 66 -7.78 -14.23 -4.60
C LYS A 66 -6.40 -13.62 -4.85
N TYR A 67 -6.16 -12.42 -4.31
CA TYR A 67 -4.89 -11.72 -4.40
C TYR A 67 -3.71 -12.62 -3.95
N LEU A 68 -2.63 -12.63 -4.73
CA LEU A 68 -1.42 -13.46 -4.56
C LEU A 68 -1.62 -14.99 -4.51
N SER A 69 -2.83 -15.48 -4.83
CA SER A 69 -3.04 -16.92 -5.03
C SER A 69 -2.27 -17.44 -6.24
N GLU A 70 -2.08 -18.76 -6.32
CA GLU A 70 -1.47 -19.39 -7.49
C GLU A 70 -2.17 -19.00 -8.80
N GLU A 71 -3.50 -18.98 -8.82
CA GLU A 71 -4.28 -18.53 -9.97
C GLU A 71 -3.94 -17.10 -10.38
N TYR A 72 -3.89 -16.17 -9.41
CA TYR A 72 -3.50 -14.78 -9.66
C TYR A 72 -2.07 -14.67 -10.19
N MET A 73 -1.12 -15.44 -9.62
CA MET A 73 0.27 -15.43 -10.07
C MET A 73 0.44 -16.01 -11.48
N GLN A 74 -0.36 -17.01 -11.87
CA GLN A 74 -0.37 -17.51 -13.24
C GLN A 74 -0.91 -16.47 -14.25
N LEU A 75 -1.86 -15.62 -13.84
CA LEU A 75 -2.32 -14.49 -14.67
C LEU A 75 -1.23 -13.43 -14.82
N ILE A 76 -0.52 -13.09 -13.74
CA ILE A 76 0.66 -12.20 -13.79
C ILE A 76 1.69 -12.75 -14.77
N LYS A 77 2.07 -14.02 -14.61
CA LYS A 77 3.03 -14.68 -15.50
C LYS A 77 2.58 -14.64 -16.95
N GLY A 78 1.32 -14.94 -17.23
CA GLY A 78 0.75 -14.89 -18.58
C GLY A 78 0.85 -13.49 -19.21
N CYS A 79 0.59 -12.44 -18.44
CA CYS A 79 0.72 -11.06 -18.91
C CYS A 79 2.18 -10.66 -19.18
N VAL A 80 3.11 -11.10 -18.32
CA VAL A 80 4.55 -10.88 -18.51
C VAL A 80 5.06 -11.62 -19.75
N ASP A 81 4.69 -12.90 -19.92
CA ASP A 81 5.05 -13.70 -21.10
C ASP A 81 4.53 -13.06 -22.41
N LYS A 82 3.28 -12.57 -22.39
CA LYS A 82 2.67 -11.85 -23.51
C LYS A 82 3.42 -10.56 -23.81
N ALA A 83 3.67 -9.71 -22.81
CA ALA A 83 4.42 -8.47 -22.97
C ALA A 83 5.82 -8.72 -23.57
N LYS A 84 6.54 -9.73 -23.08
CA LYS A 84 7.84 -10.14 -23.61
C LYS A 84 7.78 -10.50 -25.10
N SER A 85 6.80 -11.34 -25.48
CA SER A 85 6.63 -11.76 -26.88
C SER A 85 6.33 -10.58 -27.82
N GLU A 86 5.70 -9.54 -27.28
CA GLU A 86 5.28 -8.35 -28.02
C GLU A 86 6.23 -7.17 -27.91
N LYS A 87 7.35 -7.35 -27.18
CA LYS A 87 8.33 -6.30 -26.87
C LYS A 87 7.70 -5.12 -26.11
N MET A 88 6.69 -5.39 -25.29
CA MET A 88 6.08 -4.44 -24.35
C MET A 88 6.65 -4.65 -22.94
N LEU A 89 6.33 -3.73 -22.03
CA LEU A 89 6.73 -3.77 -20.62
C LEU A 89 5.54 -4.10 -19.73
N ALA A 90 5.76 -4.97 -18.74
CA ALA A 90 4.75 -5.39 -17.78
C ALA A 90 5.14 -4.90 -16.38
N TRP A 91 4.50 -3.83 -15.93
CA TRP A 91 4.78 -3.20 -14.64
C TRP A 91 3.91 -3.86 -13.56
N LEU A 92 4.55 -4.26 -12.47
CA LEU A 92 3.87 -4.88 -11.34
C LEU A 92 3.35 -3.82 -10.36
N TYR A 93 2.33 -4.18 -9.59
CA TYR A 93 1.79 -3.38 -8.50
C TYR A 93 1.76 -4.26 -7.23
N ASP A 94 2.34 -3.80 -6.13
CA ASP A 94 2.65 -4.61 -4.95
C ASP A 94 1.49 -4.80 -3.95
N GLU A 95 0.28 -4.35 -4.30
CA GLU A 95 -0.84 -4.28 -3.36
C GLU A 95 -2.22 -4.56 -3.99
N ASP A 96 -3.14 -5.07 -3.18
CA ASP A 96 -4.58 -5.08 -3.46
C ASP A 96 -5.15 -3.67 -3.23
N ARG A 97 -5.36 -2.94 -4.34
CA ARG A 97 -5.75 -1.53 -4.39
C ARG A 97 -4.59 -0.59 -4.06
N TRP A 98 -4.67 0.13 -2.95
CA TRP A 98 -3.68 1.09 -2.45
C TRP A 98 -4.11 1.50 -1.04
N PRO A 99 -3.24 2.02 -0.17
CA PRO A 99 -1.78 2.11 -0.28
C PRO A 99 -1.06 0.78 0.01
N SER A 100 0.17 0.67 -0.49
CA SER A 100 1.08 -0.47 -0.27
C SER A 100 1.40 -0.70 1.21
N GLY A 101 1.36 -1.96 1.63
CA GLY A 101 1.88 -2.44 2.91
C GLY A 101 1.02 -3.51 3.58
N ALA A 102 -0.27 -3.61 3.25
CA ALA A 102 -1.18 -4.58 3.85
C ALA A 102 -1.15 -5.95 3.14
N ALA A 103 -0.75 -5.98 1.87
CA ALA A 103 -0.79 -7.14 0.97
C ALA A 103 -2.19 -7.79 0.91
N GLY A 104 -3.22 -7.00 0.66
CA GLY A 104 -4.62 -7.42 0.71
C GLY A 104 -5.05 -7.88 2.10
N GLY A 105 -4.38 -7.40 3.15
CA GLY A 105 -4.59 -7.77 4.55
C GLY A 105 -3.82 -9.02 5.00
N LEU A 106 -3.04 -9.67 4.12
CA LEU A 106 -2.29 -10.88 4.45
C LEU A 106 -1.18 -10.64 5.50
N VAL A 107 -0.62 -9.43 5.54
CA VAL A 107 0.37 -9.02 6.56
C VAL A 107 -0.34 -8.67 7.86
N THR A 108 -1.33 -7.78 7.78
CA THR A 108 -1.96 -7.13 8.95
C THR A 108 -3.06 -7.96 9.61
N LYS A 109 -3.34 -9.17 9.11
CA LYS A 109 -4.10 -10.18 9.86
C LYS A 109 -3.43 -10.55 11.18
N ASP A 110 -2.11 -10.41 11.24
CA ASP A 110 -1.36 -10.49 12.48
C ASP A 110 -1.33 -9.11 13.14
N GLU A 111 -1.88 -9.02 14.35
CA GLU A 111 -2.03 -7.78 15.11
C GLU A 111 -0.68 -7.06 15.32
N GLN A 112 0.43 -7.82 15.42
CA GLN A 112 1.73 -7.22 15.65
C GLN A 112 2.18 -6.29 14.53
N TYR A 113 1.70 -6.50 13.29
CA TYR A 113 2.07 -5.71 12.12
C TYR A 113 1.06 -4.59 11.80
N ARG A 114 -0.01 -4.44 12.58
CA ARG A 114 -1.03 -3.41 12.35
C ARG A 114 -0.52 -2.01 12.68
N ALA A 115 -0.96 -1.04 11.89
CA ALA A 115 -0.70 0.38 12.10
C ALA A 115 -1.08 0.82 13.52
N ARG A 116 -0.30 1.76 14.05
CA ARG A 116 -0.46 2.29 15.40
C ARG A 116 -0.42 3.81 15.33
N CYS A 117 -1.18 4.46 16.19
CA CYS A 117 -1.12 5.91 16.37
C CYS A 117 -0.99 6.29 17.86
N LEU A 118 -0.37 7.44 18.10
CA LEU A 118 -0.44 8.11 19.38
C LEU A 118 -1.68 9.01 19.38
N LEU A 119 -2.61 8.75 20.29
CA LEU A 119 -3.79 9.58 20.51
C LEU A 119 -3.60 10.40 21.78
N MET A 120 -3.65 11.73 21.65
CA MET A 120 -3.66 12.64 22.79
C MET A 120 -5.04 13.29 22.90
N THR A 121 -5.70 13.14 24.05
CA THR A 121 -7.11 13.54 24.23
C THR A 121 -7.38 13.97 25.68
N ALA A 122 -8.24 14.96 25.90
CA ALA A 122 -8.73 15.32 27.24
C ALA A 122 -9.85 14.38 27.74
N GLU A 123 -10.40 13.57 26.84
CA GLU A 123 -11.45 12.59 27.15
C GLU A 123 -10.88 11.16 27.15
N PRO A 124 -11.08 10.39 28.23
CA PRO A 124 -10.71 8.98 28.27
C PRO A 124 -11.32 8.20 27.10
N CYS A 125 -10.58 7.23 26.57
CA CYS A 125 -11.04 6.37 25.48
C CYS A 125 -11.08 4.91 25.94
N SER A 126 -11.97 4.12 25.34
CA SER A 126 -11.95 2.67 25.52
C SER A 126 -10.61 2.09 25.05
N LEU A 127 -10.12 1.09 25.79
CA LEU A 127 -8.92 0.32 25.44
C LEU A 127 -9.27 -1.00 24.74
N ASP A 128 -10.55 -1.34 24.68
CA ASP A 128 -11.05 -2.57 24.08
C ASP A 128 -10.97 -2.54 22.56
N GLU A 129 -11.03 -3.73 21.95
CA GLU A 129 -11.07 -3.85 20.50
C GLU A 129 -12.39 -3.31 19.96
N ALA A 130 -12.31 -2.38 19.00
CA ALA A 130 -13.47 -1.87 18.31
C ALA A 130 -13.77 -2.74 17.08
N GLU A 131 -15.05 -2.98 16.81
CA GLU A 131 -15.47 -3.76 15.64
C GLU A 131 -15.13 -3.07 14.31
N LYS A 132 -15.03 -1.73 14.30
CA LYS A 132 -14.81 -0.93 13.08
C LYS A 132 -13.94 0.30 13.33
N ALA A 133 -13.16 0.69 12.33
CA ALA A 133 -12.42 1.95 12.28
C ALA A 133 -13.35 3.17 12.18
N ASP A 134 -12.89 4.30 12.75
CA ASP A 134 -13.51 5.62 12.57
C ASP A 134 -13.44 6.08 11.12
N VAL A 135 -12.32 5.78 10.45
CA VAL A 135 -12.08 6.09 9.04
C VAL A 135 -12.00 4.79 8.26
N ILE A 136 -12.89 4.64 7.28
CA ILE A 136 -13.03 3.43 6.47
C ILE A 136 -12.44 3.55 5.06
N ASP A 137 -11.67 4.62 4.80
CA ASP A 137 -11.02 4.86 3.51
C ASP A 137 -9.50 4.57 3.54
N SER A 138 -8.83 4.90 2.44
CA SER A 138 -7.41 4.64 2.23
C SER A 138 -6.45 5.48 3.08
N ARG A 139 -6.92 6.52 3.78
CA ARG A 139 -6.03 7.41 4.56
C ARG A 139 -5.35 6.69 5.72
N ALA A 140 -5.92 5.56 6.16
CA ALA A 140 -5.47 4.84 7.35
C ALA A 140 -5.30 5.78 8.54
N GLU A 141 -6.18 6.77 8.68
CA GLU A 141 -6.07 7.76 9.76
C GLU A 141 -6.32 7.08 11.11
N GLY A 142 -5.46 7.38 12.08
CA GLY A 142 -5.59 6.87 13.44
C GLY A 142 -6.85 7.43 14.10
N GLY A 143 -7.62 6.57 14.75
CA GLY A 143 -8.89 6.92 15.39
C GLY A 143 -8.85 6.83 16.91
N ARG A 144 -9.98 7.18 17.52
CA ARG A 144 -10.24 6.89 18.94
C ARG A 144 -10.57 5.41 19.14
N ASN A 145 -11.12 4.78 18.10
CA ASN A 145 -11.49 3.37 18.07
C ASN A 145 -10.27 2.45 17.85
N GLY A 146 -10.35 1.24 18.40
CA GLY A 146 -9.32 0.20 18.32
C GLY A 146 -8.78 -0.17 19.69
N ARG A 147 -8.16 -1.35 19.78
CA ARG A 147 -7.47 -1.74 21.02
C ARG A 147 -6.38 -0.73 21.33
N GLY A 148 -6.14 -0.45 22.60
CA GLY A 148 -5.05 0.44 22.97
C GLY A 148 -4.55 0.21 24.38
N TYR A 149 -3.59 1.04 24.76
CA TYR A 149 -3.09 1.11 26.12
C TYR A 149 -2.76 2.54 26.49
N LEU A 150 -3.03 2.89 27.74
CA LEU A 150 -2.65 4.17 28.32
C LEU A 150 -1.12 4.21 28.47
N ILE A 151 -0.49 5.23 27.88
CA ILE A 151 0.95 5.48 28.01
C ILE A 151 1.21 6.42 29.19
N ALA A 152 0.45 7.50 29.28
CA ALA A 152 0.63 8.54 30.29
C ALA A 152 -0.61 9.43 30.43
N CYS A 153 -0.76 10.03 31.61
CA CYS A 153 -1.64 11.19 31.80
C CYS A 153 -0.78 12.43 32.08
N TYR A 154 -1.28 13.59 31.67
CA TYR A 154 -0.66 14.89 31.88
C TYR A 154 -1.68 15.86 32.46
N ASP A 155 -1.26 16.64 33.44
CA ASP A 155 -1.94 17.87 33.82
C ASP A 155 -1.38 19.00 32.97
N VAL A 156 -2.22 19.64 32.17
CA VAL A 156 -1.83 20.66 31.19
C VAL A 156 -2.52 21.98 31.52
N ARG A 157 -1.72 23.05 31.63
CA ARG A 157 -2.22 24.41 31.79
C ARG A 157 -1.88 25.24 30.55
N LEU A 158 -2.89 25.93 30.04
CA LEU A 158 -2.73 26.91 28.98
C LEU A 158 -2.72 28.33 29.57
N ASP A 159 -2.04 29.27 28.92
CA ASP A 159 -2.09 30.69 29.26
C ASP A 159 -3.36 31.37 28.72
N GLY A 160 -3.49 32.68 28.94
CA GLY A 160 -4.64 33.47 28.51
C GLY A 160 -4.84 33.55 27.00
N ASP A 161 -3.80 33.25 26.21
CA ASP A 161 -3.81 33.24 24.75
C ASP A 161 -4.01 31.82 24.18
N GLY A 162 -4.08 30.81 25.05
CA GLY A 162 -4.27 29.41 24.68
C GLY A 162 -2.98 28.65 24.36
N TYR A 163 -1.81 29.22 24.64
CA TYR A 163 -0.53 28.51 24.49
C TYR A 163 -0.23 27.65 25.73
N LEU A 164 0.60 26.62 25.54
CA LEU A 164 1.05 25.77 26.64
C LEU A 164 1.87 26.59 27.65
N ALA A 165 1.31 26.81 28.85
CA ALA A 165 1.99 27.52 29.93
C ALA A 165 2.83 26.57 30.79
N ASP A 166 2.28 25.40 31.13
CA ASP A 166 2.93 24.39 31.97
C ASP A 166 2.32 23.01 31.74
N TYR A 167 3.10 21.96 32.03
CA TYR A 167 2.60 20.59 32.07
C TYR A 167 3.38 19.72 33.07
N LYS A 168 2.69 18.77 33.69
CA LYS A 168 3.31 17.72 34.50
C LYS A 168 2.70 16.37 34.18
N ARG A 169 3.51 15.31 34.18
CA ARG A 169 2.99 13.93 34.09
C ARG A 169 2.35 13.58 35.43
N ILE A 170 1.14 13.03 35.38
CA ILE A 170 0.37 12.60 36.56
C ILE A 170 -0.09 11.15 36.40
N GLY A 171 -0.49 10.51 37.50
CA GLY A 171 -1.13 9.21 37.50
C GLY A 171 -2.55 9.22 36.91
N GLU A 172 -3.02 8.06 36.46
CA GLU A 172 -4.36 7.89 35.92
C GLU A 172 -5.46 8.24 36.93
N ASN A 173 -5.23 7.99 38.22
CA ASN A 173 -6.17 8.28 39.29
C ASN A 173 -5.89 9.60 40.04
N GLU A 174 -4.91 10.39 39.59
CA GLU A 174 -4.59 11.69 40.19
C GLU A 174 -5.43 12.81 39.57
N ASP A 175 -5.83 13.79 40.37
CA ASP A 175 -6.52 14.98 39.88
C ASP A 175 -5.54 15.94 39.20
N ALA A 176 -6.02 16.64 38.17
CA ALA A 176 -5.27 17.69 37.49
C ALA A 176 -5.67 19.07 38.04
N GLU A 177 -4.70 19.98 38.20
CA GLU A 177 -4.97 21.39 38.52
C GLU A 177 -5.46 22.16 37.29
N GLY A 178 -4.95 21.81 36.10
CA GLY A 178 -5.41 22.26 34.79
C GLY A 178 -6.34 21.26 34.12
N VAL A 179 -6.09 20.97 32.84
CA VAL A 179 -6.85 19.97 32.08
C VAL A 179 -6.07 18.66 32.04
N LYS A 180 -6.73 17.56 32.41
CA LYS A 180 -6.13 16.22 32.30
C LYS A 180 -6.16 15.75 30.85
N TRP A 181 -4.98 15.47 30.30
CA TRP A 181 -4.78 14.87 28.99
C TRP A 181 -4.27 13.45 29.12
N TYR A 182 -4.78 12.56 28.28
CA TYR A 182 -4.42 11.16 28.18
C TYR A 182 -3.68 10.93 26.88
N ALA A 183 -2.54 10.26 26.96
CA ALA A 183 -1.80 9.77 25.81
C ALA A 183 -1.98 8.25 25.72
N TYR A 184 -2.59 7.79 24.63
CA TYR A 184 -2.81 6.37 24.35
C TYR A 184 -1.99 5.94 23.15
N LEU A 185 -1.45 4.71 23.16
CA LEU A 185 -1.17 4.04 21.89
C LEU A 185 -2.44 3.32 21.47
N LYS A 186 -2.91 3.59 20.25
CA LYS A 186 -4.02 2.89 19.64
C LYS A 186 -3.49 2.00 18.51
N ILE A 187 -3.92 0.75 18.49
CA ILE A 187 -3.79 -0.15 17.35
C ILE A 187 -4.99 0.10 16.46
N HIS A 188 -4.78 0.31 15.17
CA HIS A 188 -5.87 0.65 14.26
C HIS A 188 -6.92 -0.48 14.25
N ALA A 189 -8.19 -0.09 14.24
CA ALA A 189 -9.29 -1.03 14.08
C ALA A 189 -9.41 -1.49 12.61
N PRO A 190 -9.98 -2.67 12.35
CA PRO A 190 -10.20 -3.15 11.00
C PRO A 190 -11.09 -2.24 10.15
N SER A 191 -10.81 -2.20 8.84
CA SER A 191 -11.56 -1.44 7.83
C SER A 191 -11.83 -2.30 6.59
N PRO A 192 -13.02 -2.18 5.97
CA PRO A 192 -13.32 -2.84 4.69
C PRO A 192 -12.33 -2.49 3.58
N TRP A 193 -11.73 -1.29 3.61
CA TRP A 193 -10.74 -0.87 2.63
C TRP A 193 -9.52 -1.80 2.58
N TYR A 194 -9.12 -2.33 3.74
CA TYR A 194 -8.00 -3.26 3.89
C TYR A 194 -8.47 -4.72 4.04
N ASN A 195 -9.56 -5.10 3.35
CA ASN A 195 -10.16 -6.45 3.42
C ASN A 195 -10.51 -6.88 4.86
N ASN A 196 -11.08 -5.96 5.64
CA ASN A 196 -11.37 -6.13 7.06
C ASN A 196 -10.13 -6.44 7.91
N GLN A 197 -8.98 -5.90 7.49
CA GLN A 197 -7.76 -5.77 8.29
C GLN A 197 -7.43 -4.28 8.44
N THR A 198 -6.17 -3.93 8.63
CA THR A 198 -5.71 -2.54 8.82
C THR A 198 -4.65 -2.17 7.81
N TYR A 199 -4.20 -0.92 7.84
CA TYR A 199 -2.91 -0.59 7.26
C TYR A 199 -1.75 -1.17 8.10
N VAL A 200 -0.56 -1.26 7.50
CA VAL A 200 0.64 -1.80 8.15
C VAL A 200 1.30 -0.77 9.05
N ASN A 201 2.02 -1.22 10.09
CA ASN A 201 2.91 -0.37 10.85
C ASN A 201 4.19 -0.08 10.06
N THR A 202 4.20 1.03 9.33
CA THR A 202 5.37 1.47 8.54
C THR A 202 6.56 1.90 9.39
N LEU A 203 6.39 2.07 10.70
CA LEU A 203 7.46 2.38 11.65
C LEU A 203 8.12 1.11 12.24
N ASP A 204 7.61 -0.09 11.94
CA ASP A 204 8.18 -1.35 12.40
C ASP A 204 8.87 -2.09 11.24
N LYS A 205 10.19 -2.29 11.38
CA LYS A 205 11.02 -3.01 10.42
C LYS A 205 10.46 -4.40 10.11
N LYS A 206 10.01 -5.14 11.13
CA LYS A 206 9.51 -6.51 10.95
C LYS A 206 8.22 -6.55 10.14
N ALA A 207 7.38 -5.52 10.27
CA ALA A 207 6.15 -5.42 9.50
C ALA A 207 6.44 -5.23 8.00
N ILE A 208 7.43 -4.40 7.67
CA ILE A 208 7.85 -4.19 6.28
C ILE A 208 8.62 -5.38 5.71
N GLU A 209 9.47 -6.04 6.51
CA GLU A 209 10.10 -7.31 6.11
C GLU A 209 9.04 -8.36 5.79
N ARG A 210 7.99 -8.46 6.61
CA ARG A 210 6.87 -9.37 6.35
C ARG A 210 6.10 -9.00 5.08
N PHE A 211 5.93 -7.72 4.79
CA PHE A 211 5.29 -7.27 3.55
C PHE A 211 6.10 -7.71 2.32
N ILE A 212 7.42 -7.50 2.32
CA ILE A 212 8.33 -7.93 1.24
C ILE A 212 8.27 -9.45 1.05
N GLU A 213 8.34 -10.22 2.14
CA GLU A 213 8.25 -11.69 2.12
C GLU A 213 6.93 -12.19 1.50
N VAL A 214 5.81 -11.53 1.80
CA VAL A 214 4.49 -11.94 1.31
C VAL A 214 4.28 -11.52 -0.14
N THR A 215 4.83 -10.38 -0.57
CA THR A 215 4.53 -9.76 -1.87
C THR A 215 5.68 -9.92 -2.85
N HIS A 216 6.79 -9.21 -2.62
CA HIS A 216 7.91 -9.08 -3.54
C HIS A 216 8.59 -10.42 -3.79
N GLU A 217 8.80 -11.24 -2.75
CA GLU A 217 9.34 -12.59 -2.91
C GLU A 217 8.38 -13.46 -3.74
N ARG A 218 7.06 -13.32 -3.55
CA ARG A 218 6.07 -14.07 -4.34
C ARG A 218 6.10 -13.68 -5.82
N TYR A 219 6.25 -12.39 -6.13
CA TYR A 219 6.47 -11.93 -7.51
C TYR A 219 7.81 -12.43 -8.06
N ALA A 220 8.89 -12.39 -7.26
CA ALA A 220 10.21 -12.87 -7.66
C ALA A 220 10.22 -14.37 -7.97
N GLU A 221 9.56 -15.19 -7.16
CA GLU A 221 9.36 -16.63 -7.41
C GLU A 221 8.67 -16.89 -8.77
N THR A 222 7.75 -16.01 -9.18
CA THR A 222 6.89 -16.24 -10.34
C THR A 222 7.49 -15.68 -11.64
N VAL A 223 8.05 -14.47 -11.58
CA VAL A 223 8.52 -13.71 -12.75
C VAL A 223 9.86 -13.00 -12.50
N GLY A 224 10.61 -13.40 -11.48
CA GLY A 224 11.89 -12.77 -11.10
C GLY A 224 12.96 -12.81 -12.18
N ASP A 225 12.95 -13.85 -13.02
CA ASP A 225 13.86 -13.96 -14.18
C ASP A 225 13.66 -12.83 -15.22
N GLU A 226 12.51 -12.16 -15.18
CA GLU A 226 12.17 -11.03 -16.07
C GLU A 226 12.42 -9.65 -15.41
N PHE A 227 12.84 -9.62 -14.14
CA PHE A 227 13.12 -8.36 -13.43
C PHE A 227 14.26 -7.59 -14.09
N GLY A 228 14.06 -6.28 -14.26
CA GLY A 228 15.00 -5.39 -14.95
C GLY A 228 15.02 -5.54 -16.48
N SER A 229 14.20 -6.42 -17.05
CA SER A 229 13.98 -6.56 -18.48
C SER A 229 12.52 -6.28 -18.87
N THR A 230 11.68 -7.31 -19.03
CA THR A 230 10.26 -7.17 -19.34
C THR A 230 9.49 -6.52 -18.18
N VAL A 231 9.92 -6.77 -16.94
CA VAL A 231 9.37 -6.18 -15.72
C VAL A 231 10.37 -5.13 -15.20
N PRO A 232 10.20 -3.84 -15.55
CA PRO A 232 11.18 -2.81 -15.22
C PRO A 232 11.08 -2.33 -13.76
N SER A 233 9.89 -2.40 -13.16
CA SER A 233 9.69 -2.11 -11.74
C SER A 233 8.42 -2.77 -11.20
N ILE A 234 8.34 -2.73 -9.88
CA ILE A 234 7.12 -2.92 -9.10
C ILE A 234 6.81 -1.57 -8.44
N PHE A 235 5.54 -1.15 -8.49
CA PHE A 235 5.05 0.07 -7.85
C PHE A 235 4.24 -0.26 -6.60
#